data_AF-B1NA53-F1
#
_entry.id   AF-B1NA53-F1
#
_cell.length_a   1.000
_cell.length_b   1.000
_cell.length_c   1.000
_cell.angle_alpha   90.00
_cell.angle_beta   90.00
_cell.angle_gamma   90.00
#
_symmetry.space_group_name_H-M   'P 1'
#
loop_
_entity.id
_entity.type
_entity.pdbx_description
1 polymer ?
#
loop_
_entity_poly.entity_id
_entity_poly.type
_entity_poly.pdbx_seq_one_letter_code
_entity_poly.pdbx_strand_id
1 'polypeptide(L)'
;MRPFSMLMFMTICLLLIMGQPAISEGLPQPTLSVITNDPDDVIMEGDTISFFCETTYGNAKRFFLTSLGTNETKEQSGSQFTISQITSYYSGAHTCKYCDQSSCSEPSDPEHIYVRDTFPEPIISVQPRKIVHSGERMTITCSAHFDNIIFFIYKDNELVMEAAASRNTTSYEIQSMAKQNAGQYMCWYKKTTNNRLIQSHPSDPLMIRIKDLPKPTVDVEIPKAEVTSVRINCTVLGTNRKLWFQLLREDKTVEQEVEDTEQTKVTFTIMDRNEKYYCIYRIRIGTDFADSELSDMIFLGKGLADYTMGNCFHVVLSAILLIATGLILFNHIRQKQNRREPVPDLPAARLLIVKESEELEMEIQREPAKENEYKD
;
A
#
# COMPACT_ATOMS: atom_id res chain seq x y z
N MET A 1 -86.56 8.90 29.08
CA MET A 1 -85.14 8.61 28.77
C MET A 1 -84.63 7.54 29.73
N ARG A 2 -83.71 6.66 29.32
CA ARG A 2 -83.41 5.40 30.05
C ARG A 2 -82.31 5.58 31.12
N PRO A 3 -82.49 5.06 32.35
CA PRO A 3 -81.53 5.22 33.46
C PRO A 3 -80.19 4.49 33.23
N PHE A 4 -80.16 3.47 32.36
CA PHE A 4 -78.94 2.73 32.01
C PHE A 4 -77.84 3.57 31.34
N SER A 5 -78.18 4.68 30.67
CA SER A 5 -77.17 5.55 30.06
C SER A 5 -76.32 6.27 31.12
N MET A 6 -76.97 6.73 32.19
CA MET A 6 -76.33 7.50 33.26
C MET A 6 -75.31 6.66 34.06
N LEU A 7 -75.61 5.39 34.33
CA LEU A 7 -74.66 4.48 35.00
C LEU A 7 -73.41 4.26 34.15
N MET A 8 -73.53 4.07 32.84
CA MET A 8 -72.38 3.78 31.97
C MET A 8 -71.37 4.93 31.94
N PHE A 9 -71.84 6.18 31.84
CA PHE A 9 -70.97 7.36 31.89
C PHE A 9 -70.28 7.51 33.25
N MET A 10 -70.97 7.26 34.37
CA MET A 10 -70.36 7.30 35.70
C MET A 10 -69.28 6.21 35.87
N THR A 11 -69.52 4.99 35.38
CA THR A 11 -68.50 3.91 35.44
C THR A 11 -67.29 4.19 34.57
N ILE A 12 -67.45 4.83 33.40
CA ILE A 12 -66.32 5.21 32.54
C ILE A 12 -65.51 6.34 33.17
N CYS A 13 -66.14 7.34 33.80
CA CYS A 13 -65.42 8.37 34.57
C CYS A 13 -64.62 7.76 35.74
N LEU A 14 -65.19 6.83 36.51
CA LEU A 14 -64.48 6.16 37.61
C LEU A 14 -63.27 5.33 37.11
N LEU A 15 -63.36 4.69 35.95
CA LEU A 15 -62.23 3.97 35.34
C LEU A 15 -61.16 4.90 34.78
N LEU A 16 -61.53 6.08 34.27
CA LEU A 16 -60.58 7.10 33.80
C LEU A 16 -59.84 7.79 34.96
N ILE A 17 -60.47 7.93 36.13
CA ILE A 17 -59.83 8.47 37.35
C ILE A 17 -58.86 7.45 37.97
N MET A 18 -59.14 6.16 37.86
CA MET A 18 -58.28 5.06 38.36
C MET A 18 -57.18 4.62 37.36
N GLY A 19 -57.15 5.21 36.16
CA GLY A 19 -56.29 4.80 35.05
C GLY A 19 -55.11 5.73 34.74
N GLN A 20 -54.96 6.84 35.45
CA GLN A 20 -53.73 7.63 35.38
C GLN A 20 -52.67 6.94 36.24
N PRO A 21 -51.45 6.67 35.72
CA PRO A 21 -50.34 6.38 36.61
C PRO A 21 -50.18 7.61 37.50
N ALA A 22 -50.15 7.41 38.82
CA ALA A 22 -49.78 8.46 39.74
C ALA A 22 -48.32 8.83 39.41
N ILE A 23 -48.14 9.92 38.65
CA ILE A 23 -46.84 10.58 38.56
C ILE A 23 -46.59 11.10 39.96
N SER A 24 -45.82 10.32 40.73
CA SER A 24 -45.16 10.86 41.90
C SER A 24 -44.32 12.02 41.38
N GLU A 25 -44.61 13.24 41.82
CA GLU A 25 -43.73 14.39 41.63
C GLU A 25 -42.48 14.18 42.49
N GLY A 26 -41.63 13.25 42.05
CA GLY A 26 -40.31 13.00 42.60
C GLY A 26 -39.41 14.21 42.37
N LEU A 27 -38.45 14.40 43.26
CA LEU A 27 -37.40 15.39 43.06
C LEU A 27 -36.65 15.07 41.76
N PRO A 28 -36.43 16.06 40.86
CA PRO A 28 -35.82 15.81 39.56
C PRO A 28 -34.44 15.16 39.70
N GLN A 29 -34.15 14.18 38.86
CA GLN A 29 -32.86 13.50 38.82
C GLN A 29 -31.74 14.53 38.53
N PRO A 30 -30.63 14.52 39.28
CA PRO A 30 -29.50 15.41 39.02
C PRO A 30 -28.58 14.84 37.93
N THR A 31 -27.74 15.70 37.36
CA THR A 31 -26.65 15.31 36.46
C THR A 31 -25.33 15.36 37.23
N LEU A 32 -24.46 14.37 37.03
CA LEU A 32 -23.09 14.40 37.55
C LEU A 32 -22.13 14.75 36.41
N SER A 33 -21.23 15.70 36.66
CA SER A 33 -20.13 16.03 35.75
C SER A 33 -18.80 16.12 36.50
N VAL A 34 -17.69 15.99 35.77
CA VAL A 34 -16.33 16.05 36.31
C VAL A 34 -15.62 17.27 35.76
N ILE A 35 -15.02 18.05 36.65
CA ILE A 35 -14.25 19.25 36.33
C ILE A 35 -12.78 18.96 36.64
N THR A 36 -11.95 19.04 35.61
CA THR A 36 -10.48 18.90 35.69
C THR A 36 -9.80 20.23 35.34
N ASN A 37 -8.49 20.32 35.59
CA ASN A 37 -7.66 21.45 35.14
C ASN A 37 -6.74 21.07 33.96
N ASP A 38 -6.83 19.84 33.45
CA ASP A 38 -6.00 19.37 32.32
C ASP A 38 -6.71 19.67 30.98
N PRO A 39 -6.03 20.27 29.99
CA PRO A 39 -6.66 20.66 28.73
C PRO A 39 -7.03 19.49 27.81
N ASP A 40 -6.55 18.28 28.09
CA ASP A 40 -6.87 17.06 27.33
C ASP A 40 -7.83 16.13 28.11
N ASP A 41 -8.47 16.64 29.18
CA ASP A 41 -9.35 15.91 30.11
C ASP A 41 -8.74 14.63 30.71
N VAL A 42 -7.40 14.58 30.81
CA VAL A 42 -6.70 13.44 31.41
C VAL A 42 -6.58 13.61 32.92
N ILE A 43 -7.17 12.67 33.67
CA ILE A 43 -7.03 12.59 35.13
C ILE A 43 -5.82 11.71 35.48
N MET A 44 -4.82 12.29 36.13
CA MET A 44 -3.61 11.62 36.59
C MET A 44 -3.60 11.45 38.12
N GLU A 45 -2.96 10.40 38.63
CA GLU A 45 -2.77 10.23 40.07
C GLU A 45 -2.06 11.45 40.66
N GLY A 46 -2.52 11.93 41.82
CA GLY A 46 -2.06 13.18 42.46
C GLY A 46 -2.80 14.45 42.03
N ASP A 47 -3.67 14.39 41.01
CA ASP A 47 -4.46 15.55 40.60
C ASP A 47 -5.50 15.98 41.65
N THR A 48 -6.05 17.19 41.46
CA THR A 48 -7.25 17.64 42.16
C THR A 48 -8.37 17.84 41.15
N ILE A 49 -9.44 17.04 41.28
CA ILE A 49 -10.64 17.15 40.45
C ILE A 49 -11.84 17.59 41.30
N SER A 50 -12.91 18.04 40.66
CA SER A 50 -14.20 18.25 41.32
C SER A 50 -15.33 17.54 40.58
N PHE A 51 -16.09 16.73 41.30
CA PHE A 51 -17.40 16.26 40.84
C PHE A 51 -18.43 17.35 41.09
N PHE A 52 -19.26 17.69 40.11
CA PHE A 52 -20.34 18.66 40.23
C PHE A 52 -21.69 17.97 40.04
N CYS A 53 -22.51 17.98 41.08
CA CYS A 53 -23.86 17.42 41.07
C CYS A 53 -24.88 18.52 40.74
N GLU A 54 -25.19 18.68 39.46
CA GLU A 54 -26.08 19.72 38.96
C GLU A 54 -27.56 19.32 39.12
N THR A 55 -28.38 20.27 39.59
CA THR A 55 -29.84 20.10 39.63
C THR A 55 -30.52 21.45 39.41
N THR A 56 -31.68 21.42 38.76
CA THR A 56 -32.58 22.57 38.63
C THR A 56 -33.37 22.86 39.92
N TYR A 57 -33.31 21.96 40.91
CA TYR A 57 -34.06 22.07 42.16
C TYR A 57 -33.33 22.93 43.21
N GLY A 58 -33.60 24.24 43.19
CA GLY A 58 -32.93 25.23 44.05
C GLY A 58 -33.08 25.06 45.57
N ASN A 59 -33.97 24.17 46.05
CA ASN A 59 -34.12 23.89 47.49
C ASN A 59 -33.21 22.77 48.00
N ALA A 60 -32.44 22.09 47.14
CA ALA A 60 -31.50 21.03 47.54
C ALA A 60 -30.58 21.49 48.69
N LYS A 61 -30.51 20.71 49.79
CA LYS A 61 -29.73 21.05 51.01
C LYS A 61 -28.57 20.12 51.30
N ARG A 62 -28.67 18.86 50.90
CA ARG A 62 -27.70 17.81 51.19
C ARG A 62 -27.43 17.05 49.91
N PHE A 63 -26.18 17.00 49.49
CA PHE A 63 -25.71 16.31 48.30
C PHE A 63 -24.90 15.09 48.73
N PHE A 64 -24.99 14.04 47.92
CA PHE A 64 -24.30 12.77 48.12
C PHE A 64 -23.56 12.42 46.85
N LEU A 65 -22.27 12.11 46.95
CA LEU A 65 -21.47 11.50 45.89
C LEU A 65 -21.20 10.06 46.31
N THR A 66 -21.55 9.09 45.47
CA THR A 66 -21.37 7.66 45.72
C THR A 66 -20.42 7.06 44.70
N SER A 67 -19.37 6.37 45.15
CA SER A 67 -18.55 5.52 44.28
C SER A 67 -19.17 4.13 44.22
N LEU A 68 -19.57 3.66 43.03
CA LEU A 68 -20.24 2.37 42.89
C LEU A 68 -19.28 1.18 43.03
N GLY A 69 -17.99 1.38 42.78
CA GLY A 69 -16.97 0.35 42.92
C GLY A 69 -16.68 -0.01 44.38
N THR A 70 -16.68 0.99 45.27
CA THR A 70 -16.35 0.83 46.70
C THR A 70 -17.59 0.84 47.60
N ASN A 71 -18.74 1.29 47.09
CA ASN A 71 -19.97 1.62 47.84
C ASN A 71 -19.77 2.70 48.91
N GLU A 72 -18.72 3.52 48.80
CA GLU A 72 -18.52 4.67 49.68
C GLU A 72 -19.36 5.87 49.24
N THR A 73 -20.04 6.50 50.19
CA THR A 73 -20.84 7.72 49.97
C THR A 73 -20.29 8.87 50.80
N LYS A 74 -20.03 10.01 50.17
CA LYS A 74 -19.65 11.27 50.83
C LYS A 74 -20.86 12.22 50.82
N GLU A 75 -21.22 12.76 51.97
CA GLU A 75 -22.30 13.76 52.14
C GLU A 75 -21.72 15.16 52.43
N GLN A 76 -22.32 16.20 51.85
CA GLN A 76 -22.04 17.61 52.17
C GLN A 76 -23.19 18.53 51.74
N SER A 77 -23.17 19.79 52.16
CA SER A 77 -24.24 20.76 51.83
C SER A 77 -24.12 21.41 50.44
N GLY A 78 -22.94 21.32 49.79
CA GLY A 78 -22.70 21.91 48.46
C GLY A 78 -22.73 20.85 47.35
N SER A 79 -23.08 21.25 46.13
CA SER A 79 -23.12 20.38 44.94
C SER A 79 -21.74 19.95 44.41
N GLN A 80 -20.67 20.65 44.77
CA GLN A 80 -19.31 20.41 44.27
C GLN A 80 -18.44 19.64 45.27
N PHE A 81 -18.02 18.44 44.90
CA PHE A 81 -17.15 17.56 45.70
C PHE A 81 -15.73 17.59 45.14
N THR A 82 -14.85 18.36 45.77
CA THR A 82 -13.42 18.34 45.44
C THR A 82 -12.71 17.15 46.08
N ILE A 83 -11.89 16.47 45.29
CA ILE A 83 -10.99 15.39 45.71
C ILE A 83 -9.58 15.80 45.28
N SER A 84 -8.70 16.00 46.25
CA SER A 84 -7.28 16.32 46.04
C SER A 84 -6.41 15.08 46.22
N GLN A 85 -5.31 15.01 45.46
CA GLN A 85 -4.40 13.87 45.45
C GLN A 85 -5.15 12.57 45.09
N ILE A 86 -5.96 12.62 44.02
CA ILE A 86 -6.74 11.48 43.57
C ILE A 86 -5.83 10.30 43.18
N THR A 87 -6.26 9.07 43.45
CA THR A 87 -5.54 7.84 43.11
C THR A 87 -6.42 6.92 42.27
N SER A 88 -5.83 5.89 41.66
CA SER A 88 -6.48 4.80 40.95
C SER A 88 -7.62 4.12 41.72
N TYR A 89 -7.64 4.23 43.06
CA TYR A 89 -8.77 3.80 43.91
C TYR A 89 -10.11 4.46 43.54
N TYR A 90 -10.07 5.71 43.06
CA TYR A 90 -11.25 6.46 42.64
C TYR A 90 -11.64 6.21 41.17
N SER A 91 -10.98 5.30 40.45
CA SER A 91 -11.40 4.94 39.09
C SER A 91 -12.73 4.18 39.09
N GLY A 92 -13.56 4.41 38.07
CA GLY A 92 -14.83 3.75 37.86
C GLY A 92 -16.05 4.68 38.00
N ALA A 93 -17.21 4.05 38.14
CA ALA A 93 -18.52 4.70 38.11
C ALA A 93 -18.86 5.43 39.42
N HIS A 94 -19.28 6.69 39.29
CA HIS A 94 -19.76 7.54 40.37
C HIS A 94 -21.18 8.03 40.06
N THR A 95 -22.03 8.14 41.07
CA THR A 95 -23.35 8.76 40.95
C THR A 95 -23.51 9.83 42.01
N CYS A 96 -24.37 10.81 41.75
CA CYS A 96 -24.75 11.79 42.76
C CYS A 96 -26.25 11.81 42.99
N LYS A 97 -26.68 12.19 44.19
CA LYS A 97 -28.07 12.55 44.48
C LYS A 97 -28.12 13.70 45.45
N TYR A 98 -29.29 14.30 45.60
CA TYR A 98 -29.51 15.32 46.61
C TYR A 98 -30.81 15.06 47.37
N CYS A 99 -30.93 15.68 48.55
CA CYS A 99 -32.13 15.62 49.37
C CYS A 99 -32.55 17.02 49.83
N ASP A 100 -33.85 17.21 49.92
CA ASP A 100 -34.48 18.27 50.71
C ASP A 100 -35.22 17.61 51.89
N GLN A 101 -34.76 17.93 53.10
CA GLN A 101 -35.19 17.31 54.35
C GLN A 101 -35.10 15.77 54.29
N SER A 102 -36.25 15.09 54.22
CA SER A 102 -36.41 13.63 54.16
C SER A 102 -36.66 13.09 52.75
N SER A 103 -36.94 13.94 51.77
CA SER A 103 -37.12 13.54 50.37
C SER A 103 -35.79 13.63 49.62
N CYS A 104 -35.51 12.65 48.77
CA CYS A 104 -34.30 12.59 47.96
C CYS A 104 -34.65 12.37 46.49
N SER A 105 -33.83 12.89 45.59
CA SER A 105 -33.89 12.52 44.18
C SER A 105 -33.37 11.10 43.96
N GLU A 106 -33.78 10.52 42.83
CA GLU A 106 -33.10 9.34 42.29
C GLU A 106 -31.63 9.69 41.98
N PRO A 107 -30.69 8.72 42.06
CA PRO A 107 -29.31 8.93 41.65
C PRO A 107 -29.21 9.40 40.20
N SER A 108 -28.22 10.25 39.93
CA SER A 108 -27.78 10.57 38.58
C SER A 108 -27.43 9.32 37.79
N ASP A 109 -27.40 9.44 36.48
CA ASP A 109 -26.68 8.48 35.64
C ASP A 109 -25.21 8.38 36.07
N PRO A 110 -24.55 7.21 35.88
CA PRO A 110 -23.21 6.96 36.41
C PRO A 110 -22.10 7.54 35.53
N GLU A 111 -21.37 8.51 36.09
CA GLU A 111 -20.22 9.14 35.45
C GLU A 111 -18.94 8.33 35.74
N HIS A 112 -18.17 8.02 34.69
CA HIS A 112 -17.02 7.12 34.78
C HIS A 112 -15.70 7.89 34.67
N ILE A 113 -14.88 7.86 35.72
CA ILE A 113 -13.52 8.41 35.67
C ILE A 113 -12.47 7.31 35.56
N TYR A 114 -11.35 7.63 34.89
CA TYR A 114 -10.20 6.75 34.78
C TYR A 114 -8.93 7.50 35.17
N VAL A 115 -8.45 7.24 36.38
CA VAL A 115 -7.25 7.87 36.95
C VAL A 115 -6.03 7.08 36.51
N ARG A 116 -5.08 7.74 35.84
CA ARG A 116 -3.84 7.14 35.32
C ARG A 116 -2.64 7.47 36.19
N ASP A 117 -1.77 6.50 36.44
CA ASP A 117 -0.46 6.70 37.06
C ASP A 117 0.58 7.25 36.07
N THR A 118 0.50 6.83 34.80
CA THR A 118 1.42 7.19 33.72
C THR A 118 0.72 7.37 32.37
N PHE A 119 1.40 8.02 31.42
CA PHE A 119 0.89 8.20 30.06
C PHE A 119 1.05 6.92 29.21
N PRO A 120 0.14 6.64 28.25
CA PRO A 120 0.21 5.47 27.38
C PRO A 120 1.50 5.46 26.55
N GLU A 121 1.99 4.26 26.24
CA GLU A 121 3.19 4.04 25.43
C GLU A 121 3.08 4.71 24.04
N PRO A 122 4.18 5.27 23.51
CA PRO A 122 4.22 5.70 22.12
C PRO A 122 4.48 4.52 21.17
N ILE A 123 4.07 4.67 19.92
CA ILE A 123 4.35 3.72 18.84
C ILE A 123 5.69 4.08 18.21
N ILE A 124 6.60 3.11 18.17
CA ILE A 124 7.87 3.22 17.42
C ILE A 124 7.79 2.48 16.09
N SER A 125 8.35 3.07 15.03
CA SER A 125 8.33 2.55 13.67
C SER A 125 9.62 2.90 12.93
N VAL A 126 9.85 2.28 11.77
CA VAL A 126 11.06 2.56 10.97
C VAL A 126 10.83 2.39 9.48
N GLN A 127 11.40 3.30 8.70
CA GLN A 127 11.42 3.33 7.24
C GLN A 127 12.88 3.18 6.77
N PRO A 128 13.17 2.42 5.69
CA PRO A 128 12.24 1.66 4.85
C PRO A 128 11.79 0.31 5.44
N ARG A 129 12.62 -0.35 6.25
CA ARG A 129 12.40 -1.71 6.79
C ARG A 129 13.33 -1.95 7.97
N LYS A 130 13.06 -2.94 8.83
CA LYS A 130 13.90 -3.23 10.02
C LYS A 130 15.28 -3.84 9.72
N ILE A 131 15.46 -4.42 8.52
CA ILE A 131 16.71 -5.05 8.11
C ILE A 131 17.23 -4.39 6.84
N VAL A 132 18.33 -3.66 6.95
CA VAL A 132 18.86 -2.76 5.90
C VAL A 132 20.30 -3.13 5.51
N HIS A 133 20.78 -2.58 4.41
CA HIS A 133 22.18 -2.71 4.00
C HIS A 133 23.08 -1.73 4.75
N SER A 134 24.37 -2.04 4.79
CA SER A 134 25.38 -1.05 5.18
C SER A 134 25.35 0.12 4.18
N GLY A 135 25.37 1.34 4.69
CA GLY A 135 25.35 2.57 3.91
C GLY A 135 23.97 3.11 3.54
N GLU A 136 22.89 2.33 3.66
CA GLU A 136 21.52 2.81 3.44
C GLU A 136 21.11 3.90 4.45
N ARG A 137 20.22 4.80 4.03
CA ARG A 137 19.54 5.75 4.93
C ARG A 137 18.37 5.05 5.63
N MET A 138 18.18 5.36 6.90
CA MET A 138 17.08 4.85 7.73
C MET A 138 16.46 5.96 8.58
N THR A 139 15.14 5.92 8.79
CA THR A 139 14.42 6.87 9.63
C THR A 139 13.57 6.13 10.65
N ILE A 140 13.85 6.33 11.93
CA ILE A 140 13.09 5.78 13.06
C ILE A 140 12.12 6.86 13.52
N THR A 141 10.82 6.56 13.59
CA THR A 141 9.77 7.52 13.98
C THR A 141 9.08 7.05 15.24
N CYS A 142 8.91 7.97 16.19
CA CYS A 142 8.15 7.77 17.43
C CYS A 142 6.89 8.63 17.37
N SER A 143 5.73 8.06 17.73
CA SER A 143 4.42 8.71 17.68
C SER A 143 3.66 8.51 18.99
N ALA A 144 3.03 9.56 19.51
CA ALA A 144 2.23 9.54 20.72
C ALA A 144 0.78 9.97 20.45
N HIS A 145 -0.06 9.97 21.48
CA HIS A 145 -1.43 10.49 21.44
C HIS A 145 -1.55 12.00 21.71
N PHE A 146 -0.47 12.65 22.17
CA PHE A 146 -0.51 14.04 22.64
C PHE A 146 0.50 14.93 21.91
N ASP A 147 0.10 16.18 21.68
CA ASP A 147 0.95 17.26 21.17
C ASP A 147 1.72 17.95 22.32
N ASN A 148 2.71 18.79 21.97
CA ASN A 148 3.53 19.58 22.91
C ASN A 148 4.25 18.73 23.99
N ILE A 149 4.95 17.69 23.54
CA ILE A 149 5.64 16.71 24.38
C ILE A 149 7.15 16.68 24.10
N ILE A 150 7.93 16.09 25.01
CA ILE A 150 9.36 15.85 24.83
C ILE A 150 9.56 14.36 24.60
N PHE A 151 9.98 13.97 23.40
CA PHE A 151 10.35 12.60 23.07
C PHE A 151 11.80 12.32 23.43
N PHE A 152 12.06 11.08 23.81
CA PHE A 152 13.41 10.54 23.94
C PHE A 152 13.46 9.18 23.21
N ILE A 153 14.48 8.98 22.38
CA ILE A 153 14.75 7.73 21.68
C ILE A 153 16.05 7.16 22.23
N TYR A 154 15.98 5.89 22.64
CA TYR A 154 17.10 5.13 23.16
C TYR A 154 17.50 4.02 22.18
N LYS A 155 18.79 3.72 22.14
CA LYS A 155 19.38 2.55 21.48
C LYS A 155 20.17 1.77 22.51
N ASP A 156 19.86 0.49 22.72
CA ASP A 156 20.59 -0.39 23.65
C ASP A 156 20.79 0.21 25.07
N ASN A 157 19.80 0.96 25.54
CA ASN A 157 19.77 1.78 26.78
C ASN A 157 20.59 3.08 26.78
N GLU A 158 21.21 3.48 25.67
CA GLU A 158 21.85 4.78 25.49
C GLU A 158 20.90 5.78 24.81
N LEU A 159 20.83 7.02 25.32
CA LEU A 159 20.01 8.09 24.73
C LEU A 159 20.65 8.57 23.41
N VAL A 160 19.94 8.43 22.29
CA VAL A 160 20.42 8.85 20.96
C VAL A 160 19.74 10.10 20.41
N MET A 161 18.55 10.45 20.92
CA MET A 161 17.85 11.69 20.59
C MET A 161 16.92 12.11 21.73
N GLU A 162 16.96 13.39 22.07
CA GLU A 162 15.93 14.09 22.84
C GLU A 162 15.37 15.21 21.97
N ALA A 163 14.04 15.33 21.87
CA ALA A 163 13.38 16.28 20.99
C ALA A 163 12.08 16.80 21.60
N ALA A 164 12.00 18.11 21.85
CA ALA A 164 10.74 18.80 22.10
C ALA A 164 9.95 18.87 20.77
N ALA A 165 8.76 18.29 20.75
CA ALA A 165 7.90 18.22 19.59
C ALA A 165 6.58 18.94 19.87
N SER A 166 6.26 19.96 19.08
CA SER A 166 4.96 20.64 19.12
C SER A 166 3.83 19.72 18.63
N ARG A 167 4.15 18.76 17.76
CA ARG A 167 3.26 17.69 17.30
C ARG A 167 3.55 16.39 18.02
N ASN A 168 2.60 15.48 18.01
CA ASN A 168 2.64 14.13 18.54
C ASN A 168 3.64 13.15 17.87
N THR A 169 4.63 13.62 17.11
CA THR A 169 5.60 12.78 16.38
C THR A 169 7.01 13.38 16.36
N THR A 170 8.03 12.51 16.38
CA THR A 170 9.42 12.88 16.07
C THR A 170 10.11 11.79 15.25
N SER A 171 11.20 12.14 14.55
CA SER A 171 11.98 11.21 13.71
C SER A 171 13.48 11.36 13.94
N TYR A 172 14.16 10.24 14.16
CA TYR A 172 15.61 10.11 14.19
C TYR A 172 16.11 9.53 12.85
N GLU A 173 16.90 10.31 12.11
CA GLU A 173 17.41 9.92 10.79
C GLU A 173 18.89 9.50 10.86
N ILE A 174 19.18 8.30 10.35
CA ILE A 174 20.52 7.75 10.20
C ILE A 174 20.88 7.82 8.71
N GLN A 175 21.77 8.74 8.35
CA GLN A 175 22.11 9.01 6.94
C GLN A 175 22.82 7.86 6.22
N SER A 176 23.56 7.04 6.98
CA SER A 176 24.38 5.95 6.45
C SER A 176 24.51 4.88 7.52
N MET A 177 23.84 3.75 7.35
CA MET A 177 23.79 2.66 8.33
C MET A 177 25.13 1.94 8.45
N ALA A 178 25.66 1.83 9.67
CA ALA A 178 26.88 1.08 9.98
C ALA A 178 26.66 0.14 11.17
N LYS A 179 27.58 -0.78 11.44
CA LYS A 179 27.40 -1.85 12.45
C LYS A 179 27.01 -1.33 13.84
N GLN A 180 27.54 -0.18 14.24
CA GLN A 180 27.20 0.48 15.51
C GLN A 180 25.77 1.04 15.58
N ASN A 181 25.07 1.18 14.45
CA ASN A 181 23.67 1.59 14.38
C ASN A 181 22.68 0.41 14.52
N ALA A 182 23.12 -0.83 14.30
CA ALA A 182 22.29 -2.00 14.61
C ALA A 182 22.12 -2.13 16.14
N GLY A 183 20.95 -2.56 16.60
CA GLY A 183 20.60 -2.62 18.02
C GLY A 183 19.09 -2.65 18.28
N GLN A 184 18.72 -2.58 19.56
CA GLN A 184 17.34 -2.43 20.02
C GLN A 184 17.04 -0.94 20.23
N TYR A 185 16.01 -0.44 19.55
CA TYR A 185 15.52 0.93 19.73
C TYR A 185 14.20 0.94 20.50
N MET A 186 14.05 1.90 21.40
CA MET A 186 12.81 2.15 22.16
C MET A 186 12.61 3.66 22.29
N CYS A 187 11.37 4.12 22.43
CA CYS A 187 11.09 5.51 22.73
C CYS A 187 10.05 5.68 23.83
N TRP A 188 10.11 6.82 24.51
CA TRP A 188 9.10 7.27 25.47
C TRP A 188 8.95 8.79 25.34
N TYR A 189 7.97 9.37 26.01
CA TYR A 189 7.83 10.82 26.06
C TYR A 189 7.54 11.33 27.47
N LYS A 190 7.71 12.64 27.65
CA LYS A 190 7.26 13.37 28.82
C LYS A 190 6.31 14.47 28.40
N LYS A 191 5.19 14.60 29.12
CA LYS A 191 4.18 15.65 28.95
C LYS A 191 4.00 16.39 30.26
N THR A 192 3.85 17.71 30.18
CA THR A 192 3.45 18.52 31.33
C THR A 192 1.94 18.53 31.45
N THR A 193 1.41 18.17 32.61
CA THR A 193 -0.01 18.22 32.98
C THR A 193 -0.12 18.72 34.41
N ASN A 194 -1.05 19.62 34.72
CA ASN A 194 -1.26 20.16 36.07
C ASN A 194 0.04 20.59 36.80
N ASN A 195 0.96 21.26 36.06
CA ASN A 195 2.30 21.68 36.49
C ASN A 195 3.28 20.54 36.89
N ARG A 196 3.00 19.30 36.50
CA ARG A 196 3.82 18.10 36.74
C ARG A 196 4.30 17.53 35.41
N LEU A 197 5.60 17.21 35.34
CA LEU A 197 6.18 16.54 34.17
C LEU A 197 6.08 15.02 34.36
N ILE A 198 5.12 14.39 33.70
CA ILE A 198 4.89 12.95 33.80
C ILE A 198 5.44 12.26 32.54
N GLN A 199 6.07 11.11 32.74
CA GLN A 199 6.64 10.28 31.70
C GLN A 199 5.62 9.22 31.25
N SER A 200 5.72 8.75 30.01
CA SER A 200 4.94 7.63 29.50
C SER A 200 5.54 6.27 29.88
N HIS A 201 4.78 5.20 29.67
CA HIS A 201 5.36 3.89 29.40
C HIS A 201 6.32 3.96 28.19
N PRO A 202 7.35 3.10 28.14
CA PRO A 202 8.18 2.94 26.94
C PRO A 202 7.43 2.21 25.84
N SER A 203 7.79 2.48 24.58
CA SER A 203 7.32 1.73 23.42
C SER A 203 7.77 0.28 23.45
N ASP A 204 7.10 -0.55 22.64
CA ASP A 204 7.64 -1.84 22.20
C ASP A 204 9.10 -1.72 21.70
N PRO A 205 9.93 -2.77 21.88
CA PRO A 205 11.32 -2.80 21.43
C PRO A 205 11.44 -3.08 19.92
N LEU A 206 12.04 -2.13 19.20
CA LEU A 206 12.29 -2.21 17.77
C LEU A 206 13.72 -2.71 17.48
N MET A 207 13.84 -3.98 17.09
CA MET A 207 15.12 -4.57 16.69
C MET A 207 15.50 -4.19 15.25
N ILE A 208 16.60 -3.45 15.10
CA ILE A 208 17.18 -3.07 13.79
C ILE A 208 18.44 -3.87 13.52
N ARG A 209 18.56 -4.40 12.29
CA ARG A 209 19.67 -5.27 11.88
C ARG A 209 20.25 -4.81 10.54
N ILE A 210 21.53 -5.07 10.34
CA ILE A 210 22.18 -4.91 9.04
C ILE A 210 22.40 -6.28 8.41
N LYS A 211 22.00 -6.45 7.16
CA LYS A 211 22.22 -7.70 6.42
C LYS A 211 22.47 -7.44 4.95
N ASP A 212 23.74 -7.38 4.59
CA ASP A 212 24.18 -7.31 3.20
C ASP A 212 23.90 -8.65 2.49
N LEU A 213 23.22 -8.57 1.34
CA LEU A 213 22.89 -9.68 0.45
C LEU A 213 23.53 -9.44 -0.93
N PRO A 214 24.09 -10.47 -1.59
CA PRO A 214 24.67 -10.29 -2.91
C PRO A 214 23.60 -9.88 -3.93
N LYS A 215 23.92 -8.90 -4.78
CA LYS A 215 23.06 -8.44 -5.88
C LYS A 215 22.70 -9.58 -6.84
N PRO A 216 21.43 -9.75 -7.24
CA PRO A 216 21.03 -10.76 -8.21
C PRO A 216 21.52 -10.44 -9.62
N THR A 217 21.90 -11.47 -10.37
CA THR A 217 22.25 -11.38 -11.79
C THR A 217 21.02 -11.65 -12.65
N VAL A 218 20.88 -10.90 -13.75
CA VAL A 218 19.72 -11.02 -14.66
C VAL A 218 20.15 -11.25 -16.10
N ASP A 219 19.47 -12.20 -16.75
CA ASP A 219 19.69 -12.56 -18.16
C ASP A 219 18.36 -12.52 -18.92
N VAL A 220 18.41 -12.14 -20.20
CA VAL A 220 17.22 -12.06 -21.06
C VAL A 220 17.29 -13.11 -22.17
N GLU A 221 16.27 -13.96 -22.24
CA GLU A 221 16.09 -14.96 -23.29
C GLU A 221 14.84 -14.63 -24.12
N ILE A 222 14.98 -14.54 -25.44
CA ILE A 222 13.86 -14.38 -26.38
C ILE A 222 13.56 -15.76 -27.01
N PRO A 223 12.41 -16.39 -26.74
CA PRO A 223 12.09 -17.69 -27.31
C PRO A 223 11.93 -17.58 -28.84
N LYS A 224 12.71 -18.36 -29.59
CA LYS A 224 12.68 -18.34 -31.07
C LYS A 224 11.31 -18.69 -31.68
N ALA A 225 10.46 -19.39 -30.91
CA ALA A 225 9.11 -19.79 -31.32
C ALA A 225 8.01 -18.75 -30.96
N GLU A 226 8.29 -17.82 -30.05
CA GLU A 226 7.31 -16.85 -29.53
C GLU A 226 7.89 -15.44 -29.62
N VAL A 227 7.75 -14.81 -30.79
CA VAL A 227 8.24 -13.44 -31.05
C VAL A 227 7.53 -12.39 -30.18
N THR A 228 6.46 -12.77 -29.45
CA THR A 228 5.67 -11.95 -28.54
C THR A 228 6.20 -11.92 -27.10
N SER A 229 6.70 -13.04 -26.56
CA SER A 229 7.09 -13.16 -25.14
C SER A 229 8.59 -12.91 -24.93
N VAL A 230 9.00 -12.47 -23.74
CA VAL A 230 10.41 -12.37 -23.32
C VAL A 230 10.56 -13.06 -21.98
N ARG A 231 11.61 -13.85 -21.81
CA ARG A 231 11.92 -14.50 -20.53
C ARG A 231 13.05 -13.73 -19.84
N ILE A 232 12.77 -13.25 -18.63
CA ILE A 232 13.75 -12.64 -17.75
C ILE A 232 14.14 -13.69 -16.70
N ASN A 233 15.36 -14.16 -16.78
CA ASN A 233 15.96 -15.03 -15.79
C ASN A 233 16.57 -14.17 -14.68
N CYS A 234 16.18 -14.42 -13.43
CA CYS A 234 16.83 -13.84 -12.27
C CYS A 234 17.53 -14.94 -11.48
N THR A 235 18.82 -14.77 -11.22
CA THR A 235 19.69 -15.78 -10.61
C THR A 235 20.43 -15.20 -9.41
N VAL A 236 20.57 -16.00 -8.36
CA VAL A 236 21.40 -15.70 -7.18
C VAL A 236 22.48 -16.77 -6.99
N LEU A 237 23.59 -16.37 -6.39
CA LEU A 237 24.63 -17.31 -5.98
C LEU A 237 24.17 -18.07 -4.71
N GLY A 238 24.48 -19.37 -4.68
CA GLY A 238 23.85 -20.39 -3.81
C GLY A 238 23.54 -19.98 -2.37
N THR A 239 22.31 -20.29 -1.93
CA THR A 239 21.79 -20.00 -0.59
C THR A 239 20.99 -21.19 -0.07
N ASN A 240 21.19 -21.55 1.20
CA ASN A 240 20.47 -22.63 1.88
C ASN A 240 19.17 -22.12 2.54
N ARG A 241 18.53 -21.11 1.93
CA ARG A 241 17.30 -20.48 2.43
C ARG A 241 16.31 -20.32 1.29
N LYS A 242 15.04 -20.51 1.60
CA LYS A 242 13.91 -20.13 0.76
C LYS A 242 13.96 -18.64 0.41
N LEU A 243 13.60 -18.35 -0.84
CA LEU A 243 13.72 -17.04 -1.48
C LEU A 243 12.36 -16.53 -1.94
N TRP A 244 12.21 -15.21 -1.88
CA TRP A 244 11.11 -14.48 -2.49
C TRP A 244 11.70 -13.61 -3.59
N PHE A 245 11.50 -13.97 -4.85
CA PHE A 245 11.97 -13.19 -5.99
C PHE A 245 10.88 -12.28 -6.49
N GLN A 246 11.20 -11.03 -6.77
CA GLN A 246 10.28 -10.06 -7.38
C GLN A 246 10.92 -9.45 -8.62
N LEU A 247 10.14 -9.41 -9.70
CA LEU A 247 10.42 -8.54 -10.83
C LEU A 247 9.68 -7.22 -10.59
N LEU A 248 10.42 -6.11 -10.64
CA LEU A 248 9.92 -4.76 -10.42
C LEU A 248 9.94 -3.95 -11.73
N ARG A 249 8.96 -3.06 -11.91
CA ARG A 249 8.95 -2.02 -12.95
C ARG A 249 9.84 -0.83 -12.57
N GLU A 250 9.96 0.16 -13.45
CA GLU A 250 10.76 1.39 -13.22
C GLU A 250 10.32 2.19 -11.98
N ASP A 251 9.02 2.20 -11.68
CA ASP A 251 8.44 2.85 -10.50
C ASP A 251 8.56 2.02 -9.20
N LYS A 252 9.23 0.85 -9.28
CA LYS A 252 9.40 -0.15 -8.21
C LYS A 252 8.11 -0.88 -7.80
N THR A 253 7.04 -0.80 -8.58
CA THR A 253 5.89 -1.71 -8.41
C THR A 253 6.29 -3.15 -8.72
N VAL A 254 5.72 -4.11 -7.99
CA VAL A 254 5.95 -5.55 -8.22
C VAL A 254 5.09 -5.99 -9.41
N GLU A 255 5.75 -6.43 -10.48
CA GLU A 255 5.10 -6.96 -11.69
C GLU A 255 4.76 -8.45 -11.53
N GLN A 256 5.74 -9.23 -11.08
CA GLN A 256 5.61 -10.67 -10.84
C GLN A 256 6.44 -11.05 -9.61
N GLU A 257 5.96 -12.02 -8.85
CA GLU A 257 6.64 -12.54 -7.66
C GLU A 257 6.63 -14.07 -7.66
N VAL A 258 7.74 -14.67 -7.21
CA VAL A 258 7.86 -16.10 -6.92
C VAL A 258 8.24 -16.22 -5.45
N GLU A 259 7.28 -16.68 -4.64
CA GLU A 259 7.43 -16.81 -3.19
C GLU A 259 8.01 -18.17 -2.77
N ASP A 260 8.68 -18.17 -1.61
CA ASP A 260 9.05 -19.35 -0.81
C ASP A 260 9.77 -20.49 -1.58
N THR A 261 10.55 -20.15 -2.61
CA THR A 261 11.24 -21.10 -3.49
C THR A 261 12.64 -21.45 -3.01
N GLU A 262 13.05 -22.72 -3.20
CA GLU A 262 14.42 -23.19 -2.98
C GLU A 262 15.29 -23.08 -4.26
N GLN A 263 14.70 -22.66 -5.38
CA GLN A 263 15.42 -22.47 -6.64
C GLN A 263 16.26 -21.19 -6.58
N THR A 264 17.55 -21.29 -6.90
CA THR A 264 18.45 -20.13 -6.99
C THR A 264 18.35 -19.38 -8.32
N LYS A 265 17.52 -19.86 -9.25
CA LYS A 265 17.18 -19.20 -10.52
C LYS A 265 15.67 -19.32 -10.75
N VAL A 266 15.04 -18.20 -11.05
CA VAL A 266 13.63 -18.12 -11.49
C VAL A 266 13.52 -17.45 -12.85
N THR A 267 12.44 -17.74 -13.57
CA THR A 267 12.17 -17.16 -14.90
C THR A 267 10.82 -16.46 -14.91
N PHE A 268 10.84 -15.15 -15.07
CA PHE A 268 9.65 -14.32 -15.30
C PHE A 268 9.36 -14.24 -16.81
N THR A 269 8.09 -14.16 -17.20
CA THR A 269 7.70 -14.03 -18.62
C THR A 269 6.95 -12.72 -18.83
N ILE A 270 7.46 -11.88 -19.72
CA ILE A 270 6.98 -10.53 -19.97
C ILE A 270 6.48 -10.40 -21.41
N MET A 271 5.33 -9.73 -21.56
CA MET A 271 4.67 -9.45 -22.83
C MET A 271 4.91 -8.01 -23.30
N ASP A 272 5.08 -7.07 -22.36
CA ASP A 272 5.35 -5.65 -22.68
C ASP A 272 6.85 -5.41 -22.93
N ARG A 273 7.15 -4.79 -24.07
CA ARG A 273 8.52 -4.55 -24.55
C ARG A 273 8.80 -3.05 -24.71
N ASN A 274 8.37 -2.26 -23.74
CA ASN A 274 8.64 -0.83 -23.70
C ASN A 274 8.90 -0.27 -22.28
N GLU A 275 9.21 -1.13 -21.32
CA GLU A 275 9.52 -0.76 -19.93
C GLU A 275 10.90 -1.24 -19.46
N LYS A 276 11.36 -0.66 -18.35
CA LYS A 276 12.56 -1.09 -17.62
C LYS A 276 12.16 -2.00 -16.47
N TYR A 277 12.86 -3.12 -16.34
CA TYR A 277 12.66 -4.09 -15.27
C TYR A 277 13.91 -4.25 -14.42
N TYR A 278 13.69 -4.56 -13.14
CA TYR A 278 14.72 -4.90 -12.17
C TYR A 278 14.30 -6.19 -11.46
N CYS A 279 15.25 -7.05 -11.12
CA CYS A 279 14.99 -8.14 -10.17
C CYS A 279 15.51 -7.76 -8.77
N ILE A 280 14.76 -8.16 -7.75
CA ILE A 280 15.20 -8.18 -6.36
C ILE A 280 14.85 -9.56 -5.79
N TYR A 281 15.57 -10.02 -4.77
CA TYR A 281 15.11 -11.14 -3.96
C TYR A 281 15.19 -10.79 -2.47
N ARG A 282 14.41 -11.52 -1.68
CA ARG A 282 14.30 -11.33 -0.23
C ARG A 282 14.50 -12.66 0.49
N ILE A 283 15.06 -12.60 1.69
CA ILE A 283 15.12 -13.72 2.62
C ILE A 283 14.40 -13.36 3.92
N ARG A 284 13.62 -14.31 4.44
CA ARG A 284 12.95 -14.17 5.74
C ARG A 284 13.97 -14.33 6.88
N ILE A 285 13.89 -13.47 7.88
CA ILE A 285 14.71 -13.49 9.11
C ILE A 285 13.77 -13.25 10.30
N GLY A 286 13.30 -14.35 10.91
CA GLY A 286 12.24 -14.29 11.90
C GLY A 286 10.92 -13.88 11.24
N THR A 287 10.30 -12.82 11.73
CA THR A 287 9.07 -12.23 11.17
C THR A 287 9.34 -11.21 10.06
N ASP A 288 10.56 -10.68 9.97
CA ASP A 288 10.94 -9.62 9.04
C ASP A 288 11.65 -10.18 7.77
N PHE A 289 11.87 -9.32 6.78
CA PHE A 289 12.62 -9.63 5.56
C PHE A 289 13.90 -8.80 5.47
N ALA A 290 14.95 -9.40 4.90
CA ALA A 290 16.08 -8.70 4.32
C ALA A 290 15.96 -8.78 2.79
N ASP A 291 16.00 -7.63 2.13
CA ASP A 291 15.93 -7.53 0.66
C ASP A 291 17.35 -7.42 0.09
N SER A 292 17.56 -7.81 -1.16
CA SER A 292 18.83 -7.57 -1.87
C SER A 292 18.90 -6.16 -2.43
N GLU A 293 20.08 -5.76 -2.92
CA GLU A 293 20.15 -4.69 -3.91
C GLU A 293 19.33 -5.07 -5.16
N LEU A 294 18.89 -4.06 -5.92
CA LEU A 294 18.30 -4.27 -7.24
C LEU A 294 19.35 -4.83 -8.21
N SER A 295 18.94 -5.71 -9.11
CA SER A 295 19.75 -6.14 -10.25
C SER A 295 20.15 -4.96 -11.13
N ASP A 296 21.02 -5.23 -12.10
CA ASP A 296 21.17 -4.31 -13.23
C ASP A 296 19.84 -4.15 -13.98
N MET A 297 19.67 -2.97 -14.60
CA MET A 297 18.45 -2.59 -15.29
C MET A 297 18.32 -3.35 -16.62
N ILE A 298 17.14 -3.92 -16.86
CA ILE A 298 16.78 -4.60 -18.09
C ILE A 298 15.87 -3.67 -18.89
N PHE A 299 16.31 -3.22 -20.07
CA PHE A 299 15.45 -2.50 -21.00
C PHE A 299 14.97 -3.42 -22.12
N LEU A 300 13.67 -3.70 -22.16
CA LEU A 300 13.05 -4.37 -23.30
C LEU A 300 12.71 -3.32 -24.35
N GLY A 301 13.55 -3.20 -25.38
CA GLY A 301 13.38 -2.23 -26.47
C GLY A 301 12.75 -2.81 -27.74
N LYS A 302 12.28 -1.93 -28.65
CA LYS A 302 11.72 -2.27 -29.98
C LYS A 302 12.77 -2.77 -30.99
N GLY A 303 13.49 -3.85 -30.68
CA GLY A 303 14.55 -4.41 -31.53
C GLY A 303 14.10 -5.18 -32.79
N LEU A 304 12.82 -5.14 -33.17
CA LEU A 304 12.23 -6.04 -34.19
C LEU A 304 11.35 -5.33 -35.24
N ALA A 305 11.35 -4.00 -35.34
CA ALA A 305 10.61 -3.29 -36.40
C ALA A 305 11.40 -3.10 -37.71
N ASP A 306 12.73 -2.93 -37.60
CA ASP A 306 13.54 -2.37 -38.70
C ASP A 306 13.86 -3.35 -39.84
N TYR A 307 13.74 -4.66 -39.63
CA TYR A 307 13.93 -5.63 -40.73
C TYR A 307 12.91 -5.42 -41.87
N THR A 308 11.73 -4.88 -41.55
CA THR A 308 10.70 -4.56 -42.54
C THR A 308 11.03 -3.27 -43.28
N MET A 309 11.58 -2.26 -42.58
CA MET A 309 11.91 -0.96 -43.18
C MET A 309 13.12 -1.03 -44.13
N GLY A 310 14.17 -1.76 -43.74
CA GLY A 310 15.33 -2.01 -44.62
C GLY A 310 14.93 -2.76 -45.89
N ASN A 311 14.18 -3.86 -45.75
CA ASN A 311 13.69 -4.61 -46.91
C ASN A 311 12.72 -3.81 -47.78
N CYS A 312 11.84 -3.00 -47.19
CA CYS A 312 10.94 -2.11 -47.93
C CYS A 312 11.74 -1.08 -48.75
N PHE A 313 12.77 -0.46 -48.18
CA PHE A 313 13.65 0.46 -48.89
C PHE A 313 14.37 -0.22 -50.07
N HIS A 314 14.92 -1.42 -49.86
CA HIS A 314 15.54 -2.20 -50.94
C HIS A 314 14.55 -2.56 -52.05
N VAL A 315 13.33 -3.03 -51.72
CA VAL A 315 12.29 -3.35 -52.71
C VAL A 315 11.85 -2.12 -53.52
N VAL A 316 11.64 -0.98 -52.85
CA VAL A 316 11.29 0.29 -53.52
C VAL A 316 12.43 0.77 -54.43
N LEU A 317 13.68 0.68 -53.98
CA LEU A 317 14.85 1.05 -54.79
C LEU A 317 14.99 0.14 -56.04
N SER A 318 14.79 -1.17 -55.88
CA SER A 318 14.77 -2.11 -57.01
C SER A 318 13.63 -1.82 -58.00
N ALA A 319 12.43 -1.46 -57.51
CA ALA A 319 11.31 -1.09 -58.37
C ALA A 319 11.60 0.20 -59.18
N ILE A 320 12.18 1.22 -58.55
CA ILE A 320 12.58 2.47 -59.22
C ILE A 320 13.63 2.19 -60.31
N LEU A 321 14.63 1.35 -60.04
CA LEU A 321 15.66 0.98 -61.01
C LEU A 321 15.08 0.20 -62.21
N LEU A 322 14.12 -0.70 -61.99
CA LEU A 322 13.42 -1.42 -63.06
C LEU A 322 12.56 -0.47 -63.92
N ILE A 323 11.86 0.49 -63.30
CA ILE A 323 11.08 1.50 -64.04
C ILE A 323 12.01 2.40 -64.86
N ALA A 324 13.12 2.88 -64.29
CA ALA A 324 14.07 3.74 -64.97
C ALA A 324 14.73 3.04 -66.18
N THR A 325 15.18 1.79 -66.01
CA THR A 325 15.76 0.99 -67.11
C THR A 325 14.73 0.66 -68.18
N GLY A 326 13.49 0.35 -67.80
CA GLY A 326 12.36 0.17 -68.73
C GLY A 326 12.06 1.42 -69.57
N LEU A 327 12.04 2.61 -68.96
CA LEU A 327 11.85 3.89 -69.66
C LEU A 327 13.00 4.22 -70.62
N ILE A 328 14.25 3.92 -70.25
CA ILE A 328 15.42 4.08 -71.12
C ILE A 328 15.32 3.15 -72.35
N LEU A 329 15.01 1.87 -72.12
CA LEU A 329 14.79 0.90 -73.20
C LEU A 329 13.64 1.30 -74.12
N PHE A 330 12.50 1.73 -73.57
CA PHE A 330 11.35 2.20 -74.33
C PHE A 330 11.70 3.40 -75.22
N ASN A 331 12.39 4.41 -74.68
CA ASN A 331 12.85 5.57 -75.45
C ASN A 331 13.87 5.17 -76.53
N HIS A 332 14.77 4.22 -76.25
CA HIS A 332 15.73 3.74 -77.23
C HIS A 332 15.06 2.96 -78.39
N ILE A 333 14.06 2.13 -78.09
CA ILE A 333 13.25 1.43 -79.10
C ILE A 333 12.45 2.43 -79.94
N ARG A 334 11.83 3.42 -79.30
CA ARG A 334 11.09 4.50 -79.97
C ARG A 334 11.96 5.32 -80.91
N GLN A 335 13.19 5.68 -80.50
CA GLN A 335 14.17 6.33 -81.40
C GLN A 335 14.58 5.42 -82.57
N LYS A 336 14.67 4.10 -82.35
CA LYS A 336 15.02 3.12 -83.39
C LYS A 336 13.89 2.91 -84.41
N GLN A 337 12.62 3.08 -84.02
CA GLN A 337 11.48 3.12 -84.94
C GLN A 337 11.42 4.44 -85.74
N ASN A 338 11.69 5.59 -85.11
CA ASN A 338 11.68 6.90 -85.77
C ASN A 338 12.83 7.14 -86.78
N ARG A 339 13.77 6.19 -86.96
CA ARG A 339 14.90 6.29 -87.92
C ARG A 339 14.71 5.52 -89.24
N ARG A 340 13.50 5.04 -89.56
CA ARG A 340 13.23 4.42 -90.87
C ARG A 340 12.70 5.46 -91.86
N GLU A 341 13.57 5.89 -92.78
CA GLU A 341 13.16 6.61 -94.00
C GLU A 341 12.41 5.69 -94.98
N PRO A 342 11.56 6.24 -95.87
CA PRO A 342 10.80 5.48 -96.86
C PRO A 342 11.66 5.06 -98.07
N VAL A 343 11.40 3.87 -98.60
CA VAL A 343 12.08 3.32 -99.79
C VAL A 343 11.29 3.68 -101.07
N PRO A 344 11.93 4.16 -102.15
CA PRO A 344 11.27 4.35 -103.46
C PRO A 344 11.27 3.07 -104.34
N ASP A 345 10.25 2.93 -105.18
CA ASP A 345 10.09 1.84 -106.15
C ASP A 345 11.03 1.90 -107.37
N LEU A 346 11.43 0.73 -107.89
CA LEU A 346 11.46 0.33 -109.33
C LEU A 346 11.79 -1.20 -109.44
N PRO A 347 11.66 -1.89 -110.60
CA PRO A 347 10.84 -3.11 -110.63
C PRO A 347 11.52 -4.39 -111.16
N ALA A 348 10.85 -5.52 -110.86
CA ALA A 348 10.75 -6.78 -111.60
C ALA A 348 11.91 -7.26 -112.52
N ALA A 349 12.43 -8.47 -112.21
CA ALA A 349 12.06 -9.69 -112.97
C ALA A 349 12.65 -11.00 -112.42
N ARG A 350 11.78 -12.04 -112.30
CA ARG A 350 12.01 -13.50 -112.57
C ARG A 350 13.15 -14.25 -111.81
N LEU A 351 13.08 -15.56 -111.53
CA LEU A 351 12.12 -16.62 -111.85
C LEU A 351 12.05 -17.66 -110.69
N LEU A 352 11.02 -18.53 -110.73
CA LEU A 352 10.84 -19.78 -109.97
C LEU A 352 12.01 -20.77 -110.24
N ILE A 353 12.22 -21.91 -109.56
CA ILE A 353 11.40 -22.84 -108.74
C ILE A 353 12.32 -23.39 -107.59
N VAL A 354 11.99 -24.29 -106.66
CA VAL A 354 10.94 -25.33 -106.51
C VAL A 354 10.32 -25.29 -105.09
N LYS A 355 9.55 -26.31 -104.69
CA LYS A 355 9.02 -26.57 -103.33
C LYS A 355 8.78 -28.08 -103.21
N GLU A 356 9.11 -28.71 -102.08
CA GLU A 356 8.68 -30.09 -101.77
C GLU A 356 8.39 -30.24 -100.27
N SER A 357 7.30 -30.94 -99.96
CA SER A 357 6.84 -31.40 -98.64
C SER A 357 7.51 -32.76 -98.30
N GLU A 358 7.41 -33.39 -97.12
CA GLU A 358 6.22 -33.68 -96.32
C GLU A 358 6.58 -34.21 -94.91
N GLU A 359 5.57 -34.20 -94.04
CA GLU A 359 5.24 -35.05 -92.86
C GLU A 359 6.29 -36.05 -92.30
N LEU A 360 6.61 -36.06 -90.99
CA LEU A 360 5.81 -36.40 -89.79
C LEU A 360 5.65 -37.92 -89.57
N GLU A 361 6.36 -38.49 -88.57
CA GLU A 361 5.76 -39.32 -87.51
C GLU A 361 6.72 -39.63 -86.34
N MET A 362 6.15 -40.18 -85.26
CA MET A 362 6.81 -40.53 -83.99
C MET A 362 7.31 -41.99 -83.98
N GLU A 363 8.15 -42.36 -83.00
CA GLU A 363 7.86 -43.37 -81.95
C GLU A 363 9.13 -44.09 -81.43
N ILE A 364 9.49 -43.79 -80.18
CA ILE A 364 10.03 -44.65 -79.10
C ILE A 364 10.84 -45.95 -79.46
N GLN A 365 12.10 -46.08 -78.98
CA GLN A 365 12.50 -47.11 -77.98
C GLN A 365 14.02 -47.25 -77.62
N ARG A 366 14.25 -47.44 -76.31
CA ARG A 366 15.30 -48.25 -75.60
C ARG A 366 16.80 -47.85 -75.62
N GLU A 367 17.28 -47.58 -74.40
CA GLU A 367 18.41 -48.21 -73.66
C GLU A 367 19.22 -49.39 -74.31
N PRO A 368 20.46 -49.73 -73.84
CA PRO A 368 20.94 -49.55 -72.44
C PRO A 368 22.43 -49.15 -72.20
N ALA A 369 22.69 -48.82 -70.93
CA ALA A 369 23.87 -49.12 -70.09
C ALA A 369 25.32 -48.87 -70.59
N LYS A 370 26.11 -48.21 -69.71
CA LYS A 370 27.15 -48.97 -68.98
C LYS A 370 27.49 -48.41 -67.60
N GLU A 371 27.50 -49.35 -66.67
CA GLU A 371 27.93 -49.31 -65.28
C GLU A 371 29.47 -49.19 -65.15
N ASN A 372 29.95 -48.64 -64.05
CA ASN A 372 31.15 -49.16 -63.36
C ASN A 372 31.26 -48.64 -61.92
N GLU A 373 31.66 -49.54 -61.03
CA GLU A 373 31.64 -49.48 -59.56
C GLU A 373 33.07 -49.43 -58.99
N TYR A 374 33.31 -48.59 -57.96
CA TYR A 374 34.29 -48.80 -56.86
C TYR A 374 34.05 -47.67 -55.82
N LYS A 375 33.61 -47.91 -54.56
CA LYS A 375 34.35 -48.45 -53.37
C LYS A 375 35.68 -47.72 -53.12
N ASP A 376 35.99 -47.20 -51.94
CA ASP A 376 35.65 -47.60 -50.56
C ASP A 376 34.95 -46.52 -49.72
#